data_AF-A0A2R6A5U4-F1
#
_entry.id   AF-A0A2R6A5U4-F1
#
_cell.length_a   1.000
_cell.length_b   1.000
_cell.length_c   1.000
_cell.angle_alpha   90.00
_cell.angle_beta   90.00
_cell.angle_gamma   90.00
#
_symmetry.space_group_name_H-M   'P 1'
#
loop_
_entity.id
_entity.type
_entity.pdbx_description
1 polymer ?
#
loop_
_entity_poly.entity_id
_entity_poly.type
_entity_poly.pdbx_seq_one_letter_code
_entity_poly.pdbx_strand_id
1 'polypeptide(L)'
;GEVVTTAHNMVRSTNDPTAHAEIVAIRRACKKLKTFELEHCSIYSTCEPCLMCLSACFWANIREIVFGASVEDAKNHGIRQIDVDYKKAKELFGGFFVITPGVLKDECVALFEEWKKR
;
A
#
# COMPACT_ATOMS: atom_id res chain seq x y z
N GLY A 1 18.03 -2.56 0.92
CA GLY A 1 17.48 -3.87 0.51
C GLY A 1 17.54 -4.01 -1.00
N GLU A 2 17.14 -5.17 -1.53
CA GLU A 2 16.98 -5.44 -2.97
C GLU A 2 15.50 -5.25 -3.38
N VAL A 3 15.25 -4.71 -4.57
CA VAL A 3 13.88 -4.58 -5.10
C VAL A 3 13.39 -5.93 -5.62
N VAL A 4 12.44 -6.55 -4.90
CA VAL A 4 11.80 -7.80 -5.34
C VAL A 4 10.91 -7.55 -6.55
N THR A 5 10.03 -6.56 -6.48
CA THR A 5 9.11 -6.17 -7.57
C THR A 5 8.66 -4.72 -7.39
N THR A 6 8.21 -4.10 -8.48
CA THR A 6 7.46 -2.84 -8.47
C THR A 6 6.08 -3.06 -9.11
N ALA A 7 5.11 -2.25 -8.72
CA ALA A 7 3.75 -2.28 -9.25
C ALA A 7 3.08 -0.90 -9.10
N HIS A 8 2.01 -0.68 -9.86
CA HIS A 8 1.12 0.48 -9.73
C HIS A 8 -0.33 -0.01 -9.72
N ASN A 9 -1.27 0.89 -9.39
CA ASN A 9 -2.69 0.58 -9.40
C ASN A 9 -3.15 0.21 -10.82
N MET A 10 -3.76 -0.96 -10.98
CA MET A 10 -4.23 -1.48 -12.27
C MET A 10 -5.76 -1.57 -12.35
N VAL A 11 -6.50 -1.05 -11.36
CA VAL A 11 -7.96 -1.22 -11.21
C VAL A 11 -8.72 -0.96 -12.51
N ARG A 12 -8.47 0.20 -13.15
CA ARG A 12 -9.14 0.58 -14.41
C ARG A 12 -8.67 -0.26 -15.59
N SER A 13 -7.37 -0.54 -15.68
CA SER A 13 -6.79 -1.27 -16.81
C SER A 13 -7.17 -2.75 -16.84
N THR A 14 -7.46 -3.35 -15.69
CA THR A 14 -7.79 -4.77 -15.56
C THR A 14 -9.24 -5.03 -15.16
N ASN A 15 -10.06 -3.99 -14.98
CA ASN A 15 -11.43 -4.08 -14.45
C ASN A 15 -11.51 -4.94 -13.17
N ASP A 16 -10.53 -4.78 -12.29
CA ASP A 16 -10.41 -5.53 -11.03
C ASP A 16 -10.31 -4.54 -9.87
N PRO A 17 -11.35 -4.39 -9.03
CA PRO A 17 -11.35 -3.43 -7.93
C PRO A 17 -10.30 -3.76 -6.86
N THR A 18 -9.74 -4.97 -6.86
CA THR A 18 -8.70 -5.40 -5.91
C THR A 18 -7.29 -5.14 -6.43
N ALA A 19 -7.11 -4.76 -7.70
CA ALA A 19 -5.80 -4.57 -8.34
C ALA A 19 -5.11 -3.26 -7.93
N HIS A 20 -5.07 -2.98 -6.64
CA HIS A 20 -4.26 -1.93 -6.02
C HIS A 20 -2.77 -2.25 -6.15
N ALA A 21 -1.92 -1.23 -6.08
CA ALA A 21 -0.49 -1.36 -6.32
C ALA A 21 0.15 -2.40 -5.38
N GLU A 22 -0.23 -2.40 -4.11
CA GLU A 22 0.22 -3.28 -3.05
C GLU A 22 -0.22 -4.72 -3.30
N ILE A 23 -1.48 -4.94 -3.69
CA ILE A 23 -1.99 -6.27 -4.04
C ILE A 23 -1.24 -6.83 -5.26
N VAL A 24 -1.04 -6.00 -6.29
CA VAL A 24 -0.31 -6.40 -7.49
C VAL A 24 1.15 -6.71 -7.14
N ALA A 25 1.78 -5.90 -6.29
CA ALA A 25 3.14 -6.14 -5.80
C ALA A 25 3.25 -7.46 -5.03
N ILE A 26 2.36 -7.72 -4.06
CA ILE A 26 2.32 -8.98 -3.30
C ILE A 26 2.18 -10.17 -4.25
N ARG A 27 1.21 -10.13 -5.18
CA ARG A 27 0.99 -11.22 -6.16
C ARG A 27 2.23 -11.46 -7.04
N ARG A 28 2.93 -10.41 -7.46
CA ARG A 28 4.17 -10.51 -8.25
C ARG A 28 5.33 -11.06 -7.42
N ALA A 29 5.50 -10.59 -6.19
CA ALA A 29 6.54 -11.05 -5.27
C ALA A 29 6.37 -12.54 -4.94
N CYS A 30 5.16 -12.98 -4.60
CA CYS A 30 4.86 -14.38 -4.32
C CYS A 30 5.20 -15.30 -5.52
N LYS A 31 4.84 -14.87 -6.74
CA LYS A 31 5.19 -15.60 -7.97
C LYS A 31 6.70 -15.65 -8.22
N LYS A 32 7.40 -14.54 -8.04
CA LYS A 32 8.85 -14.44 -8.27
C LYS A 32 9.63 -15.29 -7.27
N LEU A 33 9.26 -15.23 -5.99
CA LEU A 33 9.93 -15.95 -4.90
C LEU A 33 9.40 -17.37 -4.69
N LYS A 34 8.33 -17.76 -5.41
CA LYS A 34 7.67 -19.08 -5.32
C LYS A 34 7.22 -19.44 -3.90
N THR A 35 6.73 -18.44 -3.16
CA THR A 35 6.21 -18.58 -1.79
C THR A 35 5.00 -17.67 -1.61
N PHE A 36 4.13 -17.97 -0.65
CA PHE A 36 3.07 -17.06 -0.23
C PHE A 36 3.47 -16.24 1.02
N GLU A 37 4.57 -16.61 1.68
CA GLU A 37 5.12 -15.90 2.83
C GLU A 37 6.21 -14.93 2.40
N LEU A 38 6.08 -13.68 2.81
CA LEU A 38 6.93 -12.56 2.46
C LEU A 38 7.48 -11.87 3.73
N GLU A 39 7.77 -12.64 4.78
CA GLU A 39 8.16 -12.13 6.10
C GLU A 39 9.47 -11.34 6.13
N HIS A 40 10.34 -11.57 5.14
CA HIS A 40 11.59 -10.84 4.96
C HIS A 40 11.46 -9.68 3.95
N CYS A 41 10.24 -9.36 3.52
CA CYS A 41 9.95 -8.24 2.63
C CYS A 41 9.30 -7.09 3.40
N SER A 42 9.44 -5.89 2.84
CA SER A 42 8.81 -4.66 3.31
C SER A 42 8.07 -4.01 2.14
N ILE A 43 6.96 -3.33 2.42
CA ILE A 43 6.20 -2.58 1.40
C ILE A 43 6.53 -1.10 1.50
N TYR A 44 6.87 -0.52 0.34
CA TYR A 44 7.03 0.92 0.15
C TYR A 44 5.93 1.38 -0.79
N SER A 45 5.09 2.31 -0.34
CA SER A 45 3.95 2.81 -1.11
C SER A 45 3.92 4.34 -1.11
N THR A 46 3.53 4.95 -2.24
CA THR A 46 3.38 6.41 -2.31
C THR A 46 2.20 6.90 -1.46
N CYS A 47 1.17 6.07 -1.28
CA CYS A 47 0.02 6.34 -0.43
C CYS A 47 -0.10 5.25 0.64
N GLU A 48 -0.57 5.63 1.82
CA GLU A 48 -0.93 4.73 2.91
C GLU A 48 -1.82 3.59 2.39
N PRO A 49 -1.42 2.32 2.61
CA PRO A 49 -2.20 1.19 2.14
C PRO A 49 -3.57 1.17 2.81
N CYS A 50 -4.62 1.02 2.01
CA CYS A 50 -5.98 0.89 2.54
C CYS A 50 -6.13 -0.43 3.32
N LEU A 51 -7.21 -0.56 4.09
CA LEU A 51 -7.44 -1.74 4.94
C LEU A 51 -7.40 -3.08 4.19
N MET A 52 -7.83 -3.12 2.92
CA MET A 52 -7.70 -4.31 2.06
C MET A 52 -6.23 -4.66 1.83
N CYS A 53 -5.40 -3.68 1.51
CA CYS A 53 -3.98 -3.88 1.22
C CYS A 53 -3.19 -4.24 2.48
N LEU A 54 -3.51 -3.61 3.62
CA LEU A 54 -2.95 -4.01 4.92
C LEU A 54 -3.35 -5.44 5.28
N SER A 55 -4.61 -5.83 5.08
CA SER A 55 -5.06 -7.22 5.30
C SER A 55 -4.26 -8.21 4.43
N ALA A 56 -3.98 -7.86 3.17
CA ALA A 56 -3.15 -8.70 2.31
C ALA A 56 -1.69 -8.78 2.78
N CYS A 57 -1.11 -7.67 3.28
CA CYS A 57 0.22 -7.67 3.88
C CYS A 57 0.26 -8.60 5.11
N PHE A 58 -0.77 -8.56 5.96
CA PHE A 58 -0.90 -9.45 7.12
C PHE A 58 -0.89 -10.92 6.70
N TRP A 59 -1.73 -11.30 5.72
CA TRP A 59 -1.78 -12.68 5.22
C TRP A 59 -0.50 -13.13 4.52
N ALA A 60 0.25 -12.20 3.93
CA ALA A 60 1.55 -12.47 3.34
C ALA A 60 2.70 -12.40 4.37
N ASN A 61 2.40 -12.19 5.65
CA ASN A 61 3.37 -12.03 6.74
C ASN A 61 4.34 -10.83 6.58
N ILE A 62 3.99 -9.83 5.76
CA ILE A 62 4.78 -8.59 5.60
C ILE A 62 4.54 -7.69 6.80
N ARG A 63 5.60 -7.42 7.58
CA ARG A 63 5.48 -6.63 8.82
C ARG A 63 5.80 -5.15 8.65
N GLU A 64 6.76 -4.81 7.80
CA GLU A 64 7.24 -3.44 7.63
C GLU A 64 6.51 -2.73 6.49
N ILE A 65 5.85 -1.62 6.82
CA ILE A 65 5.10 -0.78 5.89
C ILE A 65 5.67 0.64 5.95
N VAL A 66 6.10 1.16 4.80
CA VAL A 66 6.60 2.52 4.65
C VAL A 66 5.74 3.24 3.63
N PHE A 67 5.26 4.44 3.95
CA PHE A 67 4.46 5.21 3.00
C PHE A 67 4.67 6.72 3.09
N GLY A 68 4.28 7.43 2.02
CA GLY A 68 4.33 8.89 1.93
C GLY A 68 3.02 9.57 2.33
N ALA A 69 2.09 9.71 1.40
CA ALA A 69 0.80 10.35 1.63
C ALA A 69 -0.12 9.49 2.51
N SER A 70 -0.88 10.09 3.41
CA SER A 70 -1.84 9.39 4.26
C SER A 70 -3.17 9.11 3.57
N VAL A 71 -4.01 8.26 4.18
CA VAL A 71 -5.41 8.07 3.79
C VAL A 71 -6.16 9.41 3.81
N GLU A 72 -5.87 10.29 4.77
CA GLU A 72 -6.50 11.60 4.86
C GLU A 72 -6.07 12.52 3.70
N ASP A 73 -4.78 12.50 3.35
CA ASP A 73 -4.30 13.24 2.17
C ASP A 73 -5.00 12.75 0.90
N ALA A 74 -5.15 11.44 0.72
CA ALA A 74 -5.88 10.87 -0.42
C ALA A 74 -7.35 11.30 -0.46
N LYS A 75 -8.05 11.29 0.68
CA LYS A 75 -9.44 11.77 0.79
C LYS A 75 -9.57 13.24 0.44
N ASN A 76 -8.67 14.09 0.92
CA ASN A 76 -8.63 15.53 0.61
C ASN A 76 -8.44 15.78 -0.90
N HIS A 77 -7.90 14.81 -1.63
CA HIS A 77 -7.74 14.86 -3.09
C HIS A 77 -8.88 14.15 -3.85
N GLY A 78 -9.97 13.77 -3.17
CA GLY A 78 -11.15 13.16 -3.78
C GLY A 78 -11.04 11.65 -4.02
N ILE A 79 -10.02 10.99 -3.46
CA ILE A 79 -9.87 9.54 -3.58
C ILE A 79 -10.65 8.87 -2.46
N ARG A 80 -11.62 8.02 -2.85
CA ARG A 80 -12.43 7.25 -1.90
C ARG A 80 -11.54 6.27 -1.13
N GLN A 81 -11.56 6.36 0.20
CA GLN A 81 -10.84 5.46 1.10
C GLN A 81 -11.75 4.91 2.18
N ILE A 82 -11.35 3.76 2.76
CA ILE A 82 -11.94 3.24 4.00
C ILE A 82 -11.47 4.14 5.15
N ASP A 83 -12.36 4.49 6.08
CA ASP A 83 -12.04 5.40 7.19
C ASP A 83 -11.28 4.72 8.35
N VAL A 84 -10.17 4.09 8.00
CA VAL A 84 -9.25 3.42 8.91
C VAL A 84 -7.85 3.88 8.53
N ASP A 85 -7.25 4.72 9.39
CA ASP A 85 -5.86 5.12 9.27
C ASP A 85 -4.92 4.04 9.85
N TYR A 86 -3.62 4.23 9.67
CA TYR A 86 -2.60 3.29 10.07
C TYR A 86 -2.54 3.08 11.59
N LYS A 87 -2.99 4.06 12.39
CA LYS A 87 -3.04 3.95 13.85
C LYS A 87 -4.14 2.98 14.26
N LYS A 88 -5.35 3.20 13.75
CA LYS A 88 -6.49 2.29 13.93
C LYS A 88 -6.17 0.91 13.38
N ALA A 89 -5.55 0.83 12.19
CA ALA A 89 -5.14 -0.43 11.61
C ALA A 89 -4.13 -1.17 12.50
N LYS A 90 -3.08 -0.49 12.98
CA LYS A 90 -2.09 -1.11 13.87
C LYS A 90 -2.74 -1.73 15.12
N GLU A 91 -3.75 -1.08 15.69
CA GLU A 91 -4.53 -1.62 16.80
C GLU A 91 -5.41 -2.82 16.38
N LEU A 92 -6.14 -2.71 15.27
CA LEU A 92 -6.97 -3.79 14.71
C LEU A 92 -6.19 -5.08 14.43
N PHE A 93 -4.93 -4.96 13.99
CA PHE A 93 -4.05 -6.10 13.72
C PHE A 93 -3.18 -6.50 14.92
N GLY A 94 -3.52 -6.08 16.14
CA GLY A 94 -2.84 -6.49 17.36
C GLY A 94 -1.37 -6.07 17.43
N GLY A 95 -1.00 -4.95 16.83
CA GLY A 95 0.38 -4.45 16.79
C GLY A 95 1.29 -5.17 15.81
N PHE A 96 0.75 -6.01 14.91
CA PHE A 96 1.54 -6.79 13.94
C PHE A 96 2.46 -5.94 13.06
N PHE A 97 1.99 -4.76 12.64
CA PHE A 97 2.71 -3.89 11.70
C PHE A 97 3.69 -2.94 12.39
N VAL A 98 4.87 -2.81 11.77
CA VAL A 98 5.82 -1.71 12.00
C VAL A 98 5.62 -0.71 10.86
N ILE A 99 5.13 0.48 11.17
CA ILE A 99 4.70 1.47 10.18
C ILE A 99 5.53 2.74 10.28
N THR A 100 6.13 3.14 9.16
CA THR A 100 6.85 4.40 8.98
C THR A 100 6.05 5.32 8.03
N PRO A 101 5.27 6.27 8.56
CA PRO A 101 4.44 7.18 7.75
C PRO A 101 5.24 8.41 7.28
N GLY A 102 4.74 9.09 6.25
CA GLY A 102 5.19 10.44 5.87
C GLY A 102 6.51 10.53 5.11
N VAL A 103 7.03 9.43 4.57
CA VAL A 103 8.28 9.44 3.79
C VAL A 103 8.06 10.09 2.43
N LEU A 104 8.73 11.21 2.16
CA LEU A 104 8.51 12.03 0.95
C LEU A 104 7.03 12.40 0.78
N LYS A 105 6.39 12.81 1.89
CA LYS A 105 4.95 13.10 1.91
C LYS A 105 4.56 14.11 0.85
N ASP A 106 5.26 15.25 0.78
CA ASP A 106 4.88 16.36 -0.10
C ASP A 106 4.95 15.95 -1.58
N GLU A 107 6.00 15.21 -1.94
CA GLU A 107 6.17 14.64 -3.28
C GLU A 107 5.08 13.62 -3.59
N CYS A 108 4.74 12.76 -2.64
CA CYS A 108 3.68 11.77 -2.81
C CYS A 108 2.29 12.40 -2.95
N VAL A 109 2.02 13.48 -2.20
CA VAL A 109 0.76 14.23 -2.30
C VAL A 109 0.66 14.93 -3.65
N ALA A 110 1.76 15.48 -4.16
CA ALA A 110 1.79 16.13 -5.48
C ALA A 110 1.37 15.18 -6.62
N LEU A 111 1.62 13.86 -6.49
CA LEU A 111 1.19 12.87 -7.48
C LEU A 111 -0.33 12.80 -7.66
N PHE A 112 -1.13 13.13 -6.64
CA PHE A 112 -2.59 13.15 -6.77
C PHE A 112 -3.06 14.27 -7.71
N GLU A 113 -2.41 15.42 -7.65
CA GLU A 113 -2.70 16.55 -8.55
C GLU A 113 -2.24 16.26 -9.99
N GLU A 114 -1.12 15.55 -10.17
CA GLU A 114 -0.72 15.07 -11.49
C GLU A 114 -1.71 14.06 -12.08
N TRP A 115 -2.25 13.17 -11.24
CA TRP A 115 -3.23 12.17 -11.67
C TRP A 115 -4.54 12.81 -12.16
N LYS A 116 -5.01 13.88 -11.52
CA LYS A 116 -6.22 14.62 -11.93
C LYS A 116 -6.12 15.27 -13.32
N LYS A 117 -4.91 15.50 -13.82
CA LYS A 117 -4.68 16.12 -15.15
C LYS A 117 -4.84 15.14 -16.31
N ARG A 118 -5.07 13.85 -16.04
CA ARG A 118 -5.27 12.79 -17.04
C ARG A 118 -6.74 12.43 -17.18
#